data_AF-A0AAW0WSN3-F1
#
_entry.id   AF-A0AAW0WSN3-F1
#
_cell.length_a   1.000
_cell.length_b   1.000
_cell.length_c   1.000
_cell.angle_alpha   90.00
_cell.angle_beta   90.00
_cell.angle_gamma   90.00
#
_symmetry.space_group_name_H-M   'P 1'
#
loop_
_entity.id
_entity.type
_entity.pdbx_description
1 polymer ?
#
loop_
_entity_poly.entity_id
_entity_poly.type
_entity_poly.pdbx_seq_one_letter_code
_entity_poly.pdbx_strand_id
1 'polypeptide(L)'
;NACFRDNVQGDCMENKDLAKKSAALCLCKKLHEIGELDHHLRPAEISDDSLLEGLVDVPPEAPIKAGEPQPGTKKRRQVYDKEVCQAFTHLDEGVYKLYFITIQPTGTQATDLLINSTKSDVSLGLICQGNLIHCPFTLYYPKWGEVEVKLEFIKEISGESPELMSRIEHFHKLIFETLLQINSVLFDFNAKGSGVYVVPMGQASTIDMDVLNQVCSLESLRAPIVCSSQAGSFSFQSSCYEDAIIYPLYETGKTVRMFYVKQILTNYTPQAEFPRSKKLCTSYFDYYTQKYDAKISNMQQPLLAAKHVPKELNYLKPPSSYKQKKKLNSDSVKLVPELCGILPLKASLWWQVMCIPSILHRLNSLNLAHQLNATISDSGLTSECLDHKIIFNWSEEVIARTRETQQNLCVSLVERKSDFMHPFALLHALTLRGANDNFDLERLEVLGDSFLKYITSEYLFLKETKNHEGRLTQRRGKLICNRTLFSLAKLKAVPQKIQSVNLEPPVNGFLPGFLMKPKVNEQLRRYDVAYDKWARVDNLDDLKQEAEEMEIDSEGKESKNNTGSCCYNPWSQHMLSDKSIADSVEALIGAYLLTGGTDAAINFLHKLGL
;
A
#
# COMPACT_ATOMS: atom_id res chain seq x y z
N ASN A 1 28.02 -23.43 32.06
CA ASN A 1 29.32 -24.05 31.71
C ASN A 1 30.32 -22.92 31.55
N ALA A 2 31.37 -22.87 32.37
CA ALA A 2 32.40 -21.84 32.26
C ALA A 2 33.38 -22.15 31.12
N CYS A 3 34.01 -21.14 30.52
CA CYS A 3 35.09 -21.33 29.52
C CYS A 3 36.36 -21.94 30.15
N PHE A 4 36.48 -21.84 31.47
CA PHE A 4 37.62 -22.31 32.25
C PHE A 4 37.77 -23.85 32.17
N ARG A 5 38.85 -24.31 31.52
CA ARG A 5 39.18 -25.74 31.32
C ARG A 5 40.52 -26.16 31.94
N ASP A 6 41.21 -25.24 32.60
CA ASP A 6 42.52 -25.52 33.18
C ASP A 6 42.41 -26.31 34.48
N ASN A 7 43.44 -27.13 34.76
CA ASN A 7 43.53 -27.85 36.01
C ASN A 7 43.74 -26.87 37.17
N VAL A 8 42.90 -26.94 38.20
CA VAL A 8 43.08 -26.19 39.45
C VAL A 8 43.71 -27.10 40.50
N GLN A 9 44.84 -26.68 41.04
CA GLN A 9 45.47 -27.32 42.19
C GLN A 9 45.05 -26.59 43.47
N GLY A 10 44.65 -27.35 44.48
CA GLY A 10 44.45 -26.86 45.84
C GLY A 10 45.67 -27.14 46.71
N ASP A 11 45.64 -26.60 47.93
CA ASP A 11 46.69 -26.80 48.91
C ASP A 11 46.80 -28.28 49.35
N CYS A 12 47.99 -28.68 49.80
CA CYS A 12 48.22 -30.01 50.37
C CYS A 12 47.47 -30.16 51.70
N MET A 13 46.71 -31.24 51.86
CA MET A 13 45.87 -31.48 53.05
C MET A 13 46.10 -32.88 53.63
N GLU A 14 45.78 -33.03 54.91
CA GLU A 14 46.03 -34.24 55.71
C GLU A 14 45.24 -35.48 55.25
N ASN A 15 44.11 -35.28 54.57
CA ASN A 15 43.31 -36.38 54.03
C ASN A 15 42.65 -36.01 52.68
N LYS A 16 42.19 -37.04 51.97
CA LYS A 16 41.62 -36.92 50.62
C LYS A 16 40.41 -35.98 50.55
N ASP A 17 39.57 -35.97 51.58
CA ASP A 17 38.35 -35.14 51.58
C ASP A 17 38.67 -33.67 51.79
N LEU A 18 39.62 -33.35 52.66
CA LEU A 18 40.13 -32.00 52.82
C LEU A 18 40.85 -31.52 51.55
N ALA A 19 41.65 -32.37 50.89
CA ALA A 19 42.30 -32.03 49.63
C ALA A 19 41.30 -31.69 48.52
N LYS A 20 40.20 -32.47 48.40
CA LYS A 20 39.09 -32.18 47.48
C LYS A 20 38.43 -30.84 47.80
N LYS A 21 38.16 -30.54 49.07
CA LYS A 21 37.56 -29.27 49.50
C LYS A 21 38.48 -28.08 49.19
N SER A 22 39.78 -28.23 49.41
CA SER A 22 40.78 -27.20 49.07
C SER A 22 40.82 -26.90 47.57
N ALA A 23 40.88 -27.95 46.73
CA ALA A 23 40.83 -27.80 45.28
C ALA A 23 39.51 -27.16 44.80
N ALA A 24 38.37 -27.56 45.37
CA ALA A 24 37.06 -26.98 45.06
C ALA A 24 36.97 -25.50 45.46
N LEU A 25 37.52 -25.12 46.61
CA LEU A 25 37.57 -23.72 47.05
C LEU A 25 38.44 -22.87 46.11
N CYS A 26 39.60 -23.38 45.70
CA CYS A 26 40.46 -22.70 44.73
C CYS A 26 39.75 -22.52 43.38
N LEU A 27 38.97 -23.52 42.95
CA LEU A 27 38.13 -23.42 41.76
C LEU A 27 37.04 -22.36 41.93
N CYS A 28 36.32 -22.32 43.06
CA CYS A 28 35.30 -21.31 43.33
C CYS A 28 35.89 -19.88 43.32
N LYS A 29 37.08 -19.67 43.91
CA LYS A 29 37.77 -18.38 43.86
C LYS A 29 38.06 -17.96 42.42
N LYS A 30 38.64 -18.86 41.62
CA LYS A 30 38.89 -18.59 40.20
C LYS A 30 37.61 -18.31 39.41
N LEU A 31 36.55 -19.08 39.64
CA LEU A 31 35.25 -18.88 38.98
C LEU A 31 34.60 -17.54 39.38
N HIS A 32 34.79 -17.08 40.63
CA HIS A 32 34.35 -15.77 41.08
C HIS A 32 35.20 -14.63 40.49
N GLU A 33 36.52 -14.79 40.44
CA GLU A 33 37.45 -13.82 39.83
C GLU A 33 37.15 -13.57 38.34
N ILE A 34 36.72 -14.60 37.61
CA ILE A 34 36.32 -14.47 36.20
C ILE A 34 34.85 -14.07 36.01
N GLY A 35 34.10 -13.85 37.10
CA GLY A 35 32.72 -13.39 37.07
C GLY A 35 31.67 -14.44 36.66
N GLU A 36 32.00 -15.72 36.74
CA GLU A 36 31.04 -16.82 36.49
C GLU A 36 30.21 -17.16 37.75
N LEU A 37 30.69 -16.76 38.93
CA LEU A 37 29.96 -16.84 40.19
C LEU A 37 29.71 -15.46 40.80
N ASP A 38 28.52 -15.24 41.36
CA ASP A 38 28.19 -14.05 42.12
C ASP A 38 28.86 -14.04 43.52
N HIS A 39 28.70 -12.94 44.27
CA HIS A 39 29.24 -12.83 45.64
C HIS A 39 28.64 -13.84 46.64
N HIS A 40 27.55 -14.51 46.28
CA HIS A 40 26.94 -15.58 47.06
C HIS A 40 27.35 -16.97 46.55
N LEU A 41 28.36 -17.05 45.67
CA LEU A 41 28.87 -18.27 45.04
C LEU A 41 27.81 -19.05 44.24
N ARG A 42 26.79 -18.35 43.74
CA ARG A 42 25.79 -18.88 42.80
C ARG A 42 26.24 -18.58 41.38
N PRO A 43 25.80 -19.37 40.38
CA PRO A 43 26.02 -19.01 38.98
C PRO A 43 25.54 -17.58 38.73
N ALA A 44 26.38 -16.74 38.15
CA ALA A 44 26.00 -15.36 37.86
C ALA A 44 24.80 -15.34 36.90
N GLU A 45 23.68 -14.73 37.33
CA GLU A 45 22.54 -14.49 36.45
C GLU A 45 22.91 -13.36 35.49
N ILE A 46 22.91 -13.68 34.19
CA ILE A 46 23.22 -12.69 33.15
C ILE A 46 21.92 -11.96 32.82
N SER A 47 21.87 -10.65 33.08
CA SER A 47 20.74 -9.82 32.68
C SER A 47 20.71 -9.64 31.16
N ASP A 48 19.52 -9.50 30.60
CA ASP A 48 19.34 -9.25 29.16
C ASP A 48 20.12 -8.00 28.69
N ASP A 49 20.17 -6.96 29.50
CA ASP A 49 20.87 -5.70 29.17
C ASP A 49 22.39 -5.91 29.08
N SER A 50 22.96 -6.75 29.96
CA SER A 50 24.40 -7.08 29.91
C SER A 50 24.79 -7.89 28.66
N LEU A 51 23.82 -8.58 28.03
CA LEU A 51 24.04 -9.32 26.78
C LEU A 51 24.13 -8.39 25.56
N LEU A 52 23.53 -7.20 25.64
CA LEU A 52 23.49 -6.19 24.57
C LEU A 52 24.52 -5.07 24.74
N GLU A 53 25.10 -4.94 25.94
CA GLU A 53 26.09 -3.93 26.27
C GLU A 53 27.26 -3.91 25.28
N GLY A 54 27.51 -2.72 24.69
CA GLY A 54 28.57 -2.50 23.70
C GLY A 54 28.33 -3.12 22.32
N LEU A 55 27.11 -3.61 22.05
CA LEU A 55 26.68 -4.14 20.75
C LEU A 55 25.60 -3.29 20.10
N VAL A 56 24.56 -2.91 20.85
CA VAL A 56 23.43 -2.11 20.32
C VAL A 56 22.96 -1.13 21.39
N ASP A 57 22.65 0.10 20.98
CA ASP A 57 22.00 1.10 21.83
C ASP A 57 20.51 1.16 21.50
N VAL A 58 19.70 0.40 22.26
CA VAL A 58 18.24 0.41 22.14
C VAL A 58 17.66 1.19 23.33
N PRO A 59 16.76 2.16 23.09
CA PRO A 59 16.07 2.83 24.19
C PRO A 59 15.35 1.83 25.10
N PRO A 60 15.33 2.05 26.42
CA PRO A 60 14.60 1.18 27.32
C PRO A 60 13.10 1.21 26.98
N GLU A 61 12.52 0.03 26.75
CA GLU A 61 11.08 -0.09 26.54
C GLU A 61 10.31 0.10 27.85
N ALA A 62 9.13 0.71 27.76
CA ALA A 62 8.24 0.88 28.90
C ALA A 62 7.86 -0.49 29.52
N PRO A 63 7.76 -0.58 30.85
CA PRO A 63 7.41 -1.82 31.53
C PRO A 63 6.03 -2.30 31.11
N ILE A 64 5.94 -3.59 30.77
CA ILE A 64 4.73 -4.24 30.25
C ILE A 64 3.94 -4.83 31.42
N LYS A 65 2.61 -4.67 31.41
CA LYS A 65 1.78 -5.23 32.48
C LYS A 65 1.74 -6.76 32.38
N ALA A 66 1.62 -7.44 33.52
CA ALA A 66 1.52 -8.90 33.56
C ALA A 66 0.32 -9.39 32.71
N GLY A 67 0.60 -10.24 31.73
CA GLY A 67 -0.41 -10.81 30.81
C GLY A 67 -0.49 -10.12 29.44
N GLU A 68 0.15 -8.97 29.24
CA GLU A 68 0.21 -8.32 27.93
C GLU A 68 1.22 -9.01 26.98
N PRO A 69 0.97 -8.96 25.66
CA PRO A 69 1.89 -9.51 24.67
C PRO A 69 3.29 -8.89 24.76
N GLN A 70 4.32 -9.73 24.71
CA GLN A 70 5.72 -9.27 24.73
C GLN A 70 6.15 -8.62 23.40
N PRO A 71 7.16 -7.72 23.42
CA PRO A 71 7.70 -7.07 22.22
C PRO A 71 8.31 -8.07 21.25
N GLY A 72 8.22 -7.78 19.95
CA GLY A 72 8.72 -8.67 18.89
C GLY A 72 7.86 -9.92 18.62
N THR A 73 6.69 -10.04 19.26
CA THR A 73 5.76 -11.16 19.04
C THR A 73 4.68 -10.82 18.01
N LYS A 74 4.06 -11.84 17.38
CA LYS A 74 2.90 -11.65 16.49
C LYS A 74 1.66 -11.14 17.22
N LYS A 75 1.56 -11.41 18.53
CA LYS A 75 0.40 -11.08 19.36
C LYS A 75 0.38 -9.59 19.71
N ARG A 76 1.55 -8.98 19.91
CA ARG A 76 1.64 -7.53 20.11
C ARG A 76 1.49 -6.83 18.78
N ARG A 77 0.45 -6.00 18.68
CA ARG A 77 0.19 -5.17 17.51
C ARG A 77 0.10 -3.72 17.95
N GLN A 78 0.69 -2.84 17.15
CA GLN A 78 0.73 -1.41 17.40
C GLN A 78 0.23 -0.66 16.17
N VAL A 79 -0.35 0.51 16.40
CA VAL A 79 -0.87 1.39 15.36
C VAL A 79 0.24 2.37 14.95
N TYR A 80 0.46 2.50 13.65
CA TYR A 80 1.41 3.45 13.07
C TYR A 80 0.72 4.28 12.00
N ASP A 81 1.17 5.52 11.83
CA ASP A 81 0.71 6.38 10.74
C ASP A 81 1.33 5.92 9.42
N LYS A 82 0.53 5.93 8.35
CA LYS A 82 1.00 5.69 6.98
C LYS A 82 1.67 6.96 6.46
N GLU A 83 2.88 6.84 5.96
CA GLU A 83 3.64 7.99 5.46
C GLU A 83 3.27 8.33 4.00
N VAL A 84 3.31 9.62 3.67
CA VAL A 84 3.25 10.12 2.29
C VAL A 84 4.65 10.56 1.91
N CYS A 85 5.11 10.15 0.73
CA CYS A 85 6.43 10.57 0.27
C CYS A 85 6.49 12.09 0.07
N GLN A 86 7.66 12.67 0.33
CA GLN A 86 7.91 14.11 0.20
C GLN A 86 7.44 14.73 -1.13
N ALA A 87 7.52 14.00 -2.24
CA ALA A 87 7.07 14.49 -3.55
C ALA A 87 5.55 14.75 -3.63
N PHE A 88 4.77 14.16 -2.73
CA PHE A 88 3.31 14.32 -2.65
C PHE A 88 2.87 15.13 -1.43
N THR A 89 3.79 15.64 -0.63
CA THR A 89 3.48 16.53 0.50
C THR A 89 3.53 17.99 0.07
N HIS A 90 2.60 18.81 0.56
CA HIS A 90 2.59 20.23 0.22
C HIS A 90 3.79 20.97 0.82
N LEU A 91 4.45 21.80 0.00
CA LEU A 91 5.50 22.73 0.37
C LEU A 91 4.99 24.14 0.04
N ASP A 92 4.89 25.02 1.04
CA ASP A 92 4.24 26.34 0.95
C ASP A 92 4.80 27.26 -0.15
N GLU A 93 6.03 27.01 -0.64
CA GLU A 93 6.70 27.76 -1.71
C GLU A 93 7.16 26.85 -2.88
N GLY A 94 6.50 25.71 -3.08
CA GLY A 94 6.93 24.67 -4.01
C GLY A 94 6.55 24.91 -5.48
N VAL A 95 7.54 24.85 -6.38
CA VAL A 95 7.32 24.68 -7.82
C VAL A 95 6.67 23.33 -8.09
N TYR A 96 5.57 23.33 -8.84
CA TYR A 96 4.90 22.08 -9.23
C TYR A 96 5.59 21.47 -10.45
N LYS A 97 5.60 20.14 -10.54
CA LYS A 97 6.15 19.40 -11.68
C LYS A 97 5.04 18.65 -12.37
N LEU A 98 4.96 18.79 -13.69
CA LEU A 98 3.99 18.11 -14.54
C LEU A 98 4.58 16.83 -15.11
N TYR A 99 3.88 15.73 -14.87
CA TYR A 99 4.18 14.42 -15.42
C TYR A 99 3.02 13.96 -16.30
N PHE A 100 3.34 13.36 -17.44
CA PHE A 100 2.36 12.69 -18.29
C PHE A 100 2.27 11.21 -17.89
N ILE A 101 1.05 10.69 -17.77
CA ILE A 101 0.82 9.27 -17.43
C ILE A 101 0.48 8.52 -18.72
N THR A 102 1.40 7.67 -19.14
CA THR A 102 1.21 6.77 -20.26
C THR A 102 0.70 5.43 -19.75
N ILE A 103 -0.50 5.03 -20.20
CA ILE A 103 -1.10 3.71 -19.97
C ILE A 103 -1.24 2.99 -21.31
N GLN A 104 -0.55 1.87 -21.47
CA GLN A 104 -0.51 1.11 -22.73
C GLN A 104 -0.71 -0.39 -22.49
N PRO A 105 -1.60 -1.06 -23.24
CA PRO A 105 -1.72 -2.52 -23.19
C PRO A 105 -0.43 -3.25 -23.54
N THR A 106 -0.04 -4.21 -22.70
CA THR A 106 1.10 -5.09 -22.95
C THR A 106 0.61 -6.41 -23.57
N GLY A 107 0.80 -6.56 -24.89
CA GLY A 107 0.50 -7.78 -25.64
C GLY A 107 -0.47 -7.58 -26.82
N THR A 108 -0.73 -8.66 -27.56
CA THR A 108 -1.60 -8.67 -28.76
C THR A 108 -3.07 -8.93 -28.46
N GLN A 109 -3.47 -8.97 -27.19
CA GLN A 109 -4.88 -9.18 -26.84
C GLN A 109 -5.70 -7.96 -27.28
N ALA A 110 -6.55 -8.14 -28.29
CA ALA A 110 -7.51 -7.14 -28.70
C ALA A 110 -8.50 -6.91 -27.54
N THR A 111 -8.37 -5.79 -26.85
CA THR A 111 -9.28 -5.39 -25.78
C THR A 111 -10.49 -4.69 -26.39
N ASP A 112 -11.69 -5.05 -25.95
CA ASP A 112 -12.93 -4.30 -26.27
C ASP A 112 -12.92 -2.86 -25.70
N LEU A 113 -11.98 -2.53 -24.80
CA LEU A 113 -11.92 -1.25 -24.09
C LEU A 113 -10.82 -0.33 -24.64
N LEU A 114 -11.16 0.95 -24.80
CA LEU A 114 -10.27 2.03 -25.25
C LEU A 114 -9.48 2.65 -24.08
N ILE A 115 -8.63 1.86 -23.42
CA ILE A 115 -7.78 2.34 -22.31
C ILE A 115 -6.39 2.86 -22.77
N ASN A 116 -6.03 2.65 -24.02
CA ASN A 116 -4.73 3.11 -24.51
C ASN A 116 -4.67 4.64 -24.58
N SER A 117 -3.98 5.23 -23.61
CA SER A 117 -3.80 6.68 -23.45
C SER A 117 -3.20 7.37 -24.69
N THR A 118 -2.34 6.71 -25.46
CA THR A 118 -1.71 7.32 -26.65
C THR A 118 -2.61 7.33 -27.88
N LYS A 119 -3.73 6.60 -27.84
CA LYS A 119 -4.76 6.62 -28.89
C LYS A 119 -5.95 7.51 -28.53
N SER A 120 -6.01 8.00 -27.29
CA SER A 120 -7.07 8.86 -26.80
C SER A 120 -6.76 10.32 -27.13
N ASP A 121 -7.80 11.11 -27.43
CA ASP A 121 -7.64 12.56 -27.63
C ASP A 121 -7.21 13.27 -26.34
N VAL A 122 -7.67 12.75 -25.21
CA VAL A 122 -7.41 13.25 -23.87
C VAL A 122 -6.87 12.12 -23.01
N SER A 123 -5.79 12.39 -22.28
CA SER A 123 -5.16 11.48 -21.32
C SER A 123 -5.06 12.13 -19.94
N LEU A 124 -4.37 11.46 -19.02
CA LEU A 124 -4.15 11.99 -17.66
C LEU A 124 -2.69 12.38 -17.45
N GLY A 125 -2.52 13.43 -16.66
CA GLY A 125 -1.26 13.87 -16.09
C GLY A 125 -1.33 13.87 -14.57
N LEU A 126 -0.15 13.93 -13.97
CA LEU A 126 0.06 14.09 -12.54
C LEU A 126 0.85 15.36 -12.30
N ILE A 127 0.38 16.19 -11.38
CA ILE A 127 1.11 17.35 -10.91
C ILE A 127 1.52 17.09 -9.47
N CYS A 128 2.79 17.33 -9.13
CA CYS A 128 3.23 17.18 -7.75
C CYS A 128 4.39 18.11 -7.34
N GLN A 129 4.59 18.33 -6.04
CA GLN A 129 5.67 19.15 -5.48
C GLN A 129 6.86 18.28 -5.09
N GLY A 130 7.80 18.11 -6.03
CA GLY A 130 9.04 17.37 -5.82
C GLY A 130 9.42 16.52 -7.02
N ASN A 131 10.60 15.91 -6.97
CA ASN A 131 11.03 14.95 -7.98
C ASN A 131 10.46 13.58 -7.64
N LEU A 132 9.68 13.01 -8.56
CA LEU A 132 9.23 11.63 -8.45
C LEU A 132 10.27 10.66 -8.97
N ILE A 133 10.59 9.68 -8.14
CA ILE A 133 11.18 8.42 -8.54
C ILE A 133 10.06 7.56 -9.11
N HIS A 134 10.07 7.30 -10.41
CA HIS A 134 9.08 6.47 -11.09
C HIS A 134 9.77 5.43 -11.98
N CYS A 135 9.33 4.17 -11.92
CA CYS A 135 9.73 3.13 -12.87
C CYS A 135 8.48 2.53 -13.54
N PRO A 136 8.55 2.07 -14.80
CA PRO A 136 7.42 1.43 -15.44
C PRO A 136 6.94 0.20 -14.67
N PHE A 137 5.63 0.06 -14.47
CA PHE A 137 5.03 -1.09 -13.79
C PHE A 137 3.74 -1.54 -14.46
N THR A 138 3.38 -2.80 -14.25
CA THR A 138 2.20 -3.41 -14.85
C THR A 138 0.99 -3.32 -13.93
N LEU A 139 -0.17 -2.98 -14.47
CA LEU A 139 -1.49 -3.15 -13.84
C LEU A 139 -2.27 -4.27 -14.54
N TYR A 140 -3.19 -4.89 -13.81
CA TYR A 140 -3.89 -6.09 -14.23
C TYR A 140 -5.39 -5.96 -14.04
N TYR A 141 -6.14 -6.38 -15.05
CA TYR A 141 -7.59 -6.51 -14.93
C TYR A 141 -8.19 -7.46 -15.96
N PRO A 142 -9.21 -8.27 -15.61
CA PRO A 142 -9.74 -9.28 -16.53
C PRO A 142 -10.28 -8.79 -17.88
N LYS A 143 -10.75 -7.54 -17.99
CA LYS A 143 -11.33 -7.01 -19.26
C LYS A 143 -10.31 -6.38 -20.20
N TRP A 144 -9.30 -5.69 -19.68
CA TRP A 144 -8.26 -5.01 -20.48
C TRP A 144 -6.90 -5.72 -20.42
N GLY A 145 -6.81 -6.82 -19.67
CA GLY A 145 -5.62 -7.65 -19.57
C GLY A 145 -4.53 -6.99 -18.73
N GLU A 146 -3.32 -6.99 -19.27
CA GLU A 146 -2.15 -6.36 -18.69
C GLU A 146 -1.90 -5.03 -19.38
N VAL A 147 -1.64 -3.99 -18.59
CA VAL A 147 -1.16 -2.71 -19.10
C VAL A 147 0.11 -2.29 -18.41
N GLU A 148 0.94 -1.57 -19.12
CA GLU A 148 2.09 -0.89 -18.57
C GLU A 148 1.74 0.57 -18.30
N VAL A 149 2.12 1.04 -17.11
CA VAL A 149 2.06 2.43 -16.71
C VAL A 149 3.49 2.99 -16.73
N LYS A 150 3.68 4.10 -17.42
CA LYS A 150 4.93 4.86 -17.47
C LYS A 150 4.64 6.32 -17.16
N LEU A 151 5.51 6.96 -16.40
CA LEU A 151 5.48 8.40 -16.16
C LEU A 151 6.59 9.08 -16.96
N GLU A 152 6.30 10.25 -17.51
CA GLU A 152 7.26 11.07 -18.22
C GLU A 152 7.20 12.49 -17.69
N PHE A 153 8.34 13.01 -17.20
CA PHE A 153 8.43 14.40 -16.78
C PHE A 153 8.32 15.32 -18.01
N ILE A 154 7.42 16.30 -17.94
CA ILE A 154 7.18 17.24 -19.04
C ILE A 154 7.87 18.58 -18.77
N LYS A 155 7.46 19.25 -17.68
CA LYS A 155 7.99 20.57 -17.32
C LYS A 155 7.71 20.91 -15.87
N GLU A 156 8.44 21.91 -15.38
CA GLU A 156 8.10 22.60 -14.15
C GLU A 156 7.03 23.67 -14.42
N ILE A 157 6.11 23.79 -13.48
CA ILE A 157 5.01 24.73 -13.46
C ILE A 157 5.32 25.71 -12.33
N SER A 158 5.84 26.89 -12.69
CA SER A 158 6.10 28.00 -11.77
C SER A 158 5.31 29.24 -12.23
N GLY A 159 4.68 29.93 -11.27
CA GLY A 159 3.98 31.20 -11.56
C GLY A 159 2.68 31.09 -12.35
N GLU A 160 2.04 29.92 -12.42
CA GLU A 160 0.68 29.80 -12.97
C GLU A 160 -0.32 30.65 -12.16
N SER A 161 -1.36 31.13 -12.84
CA SER A 161 -2.42 31.90 -12.17
C SER A 161 -3.05 31.07 -11.03
N PRO A 162 -3.33 31.67 -9.85
CA PRO A 162 -4.09 31.01 -8.79
C PRO A 162 -5.41 30.40 -9.29
N GLU A 163 -5.96 30.97 -10.35
CA GLU A 163 -7.16 30.48 -11.03
C GLU A 163 -6.96 29.10 -11.66
N LEU A 164 -5.82 28.82 -12.29
CA LEU A 164 -5.55 27.50 -12.89
C LEU A 164 -5.46 26.43 -11.81
N MET A 165 -4.71 26.69 -10.73
CA MET A 165 -4.57 25.73 -9.62
C MET A 165 -5.92 25.45 -8.96
N SER A 166 -6.76 26.49 -8.76
CA SER A 166 -8.12 26.30 -8.25
C SER A 166 -8.98 25.41 -9.16
N ARG A 167 -8.83 25.54 -10.49
CA ARG A 167 -9.52 24.65 -11.44
C ARG A 167 -9.01 23.21 -11.35
N ILE A 168 -7.70 23.02 -11.23
CA ILE A 168 -7.06 21.69 -11.07
C ILE A 168 -7.54 21.00 -9.78
N GLU A 169 -7.54 21.72 -8.66
CA GLU A 169 -8.03 21.24 -7.37
C GLU A 169 -9.50 20.80 -7.47
N HIS A 170 -10.33 21.62 -8.12
CA HIS A 170 -11.76 21.31 -8.29
C HIS A 170 -11.98 20.09 -9.19
N PHE A 171 -11.24 19.97 -10.30
CA PHE A 171 -11.28 18.79 -11.17
C PHE A 171 -10.86 17.52 -10.43
N HIS A 172 -9.75 17.58 -9.69
CA HIS A 172 -9.26 16.46 -8.88
C HIS A 172 -10.32 16.02 -7.86
N LYS A 173 -10.90 16.98 -7.12
CA LYS A 173 -11.99 16.73 -6.17
C LYS A 173 -13.17 16.01 -6.83
N LEU A 174 -13.69 16.54 -7.94
CA LEU A 174 -14.86 15.97 -8.61
C LEU A 174 -14.62 14.53 -9.12
N ILE A 175 -13.43 14.25 -9.64
CA ILE A 175 -13.03 12.91 -10.06
C ILE A 175 -13.00 11.96 -8.87
N PHE A 176 -12.30 12.32 -7.79
CA PHE A 176 -12.12 11.44 -6.65
C PHE A 176 -13.42 11.22 -5.87
N GLU A 177 -14.27 12.25 -5.73
CA GLU A 177 -15.62 12.11 -5.16
C GLU A 177 -16.46 11.11 -5.96
N THR A 178 -16.44 11.21 -7.29
CA THR A 178 -17.22 10.32 -8.16
C THR A 178 -16.65 8.89 -8.20
N LEU A 179 -15.32 8.77 -8.25
CA LEU A 179 -14.60 7.49 -8.36
C LEU A 179 -14.66 6.70 -7.06
N LEU A 180 -14.28 7.34 -5.95
CA LEU A 180 -14.14 6.68 -4.66
C LEU A 180 -15.49 6.46 -3.98
N GLN A 181 -16.51 7.26 -4.32
CA GLN A 181 -17.82 7.24 -3.66
C GLN A 181 -17.72 7.38 -2.14
N ILE A 182 -16.64 8.01 -1.66
CA ILE A 182 -16.42 8.23 -0.23
C ILE A 182 -17.21 9.46 0.19
N ASN A 183 -17.72 9.42 1.42
CA ASN A 183 -18.48 10.49 2.02
C ASN A 183 -17.65 11.80 2.07
N SER A 184 -18.07 12.81 1.31
CA SER A 184 -17.45 14.15 1.30
C SER A 184 -17.61 14.88 2.64
N VAL A 185 -18.48 14.41 3.54
CA VAL A 185 -18.56 14.88 4.93
C VAL A 185 -17.28 14.51 5.70
N LEU A 186 -16.73 13.31 5.48
CA LEU A 186 -15.61 12.78 6.24
C LEU A 186 -14.25 13.32 5.74
N PHE A 187 -14.14 13.58 4.43
CA PHE A 187 -12.88 13.90 3.79
C PHE A 187 -12.85 15.30 3.21
N ASP A 188 -11.63 15.83 3.10
CA ASP A 188 -11.32 17.01 2.32
C ASP A 188 -10.43 16.59 1.15
N PHE A 189 -10.98 16.72 -0.06
CA PHE A 189 -10.26 16.49 -1.31
C PHE A 189 -9.43 17.72 -1.73
N ASN A 190 -9.53 18.82 -0.99
CA ASN A 190 -8.72 20.02 -1.14
C ASN A 190 -8.05 20.40 0.19
N ALA A 191 -7.47 19.40 0.88
CA ALA A 191 -6.69 19.71 2.06
C ALA A 191 -5.43 20.46 1.62
N LYS A 192 -5.19 21.64 2.20
CA LYS A 192 -4.01 22.52 2.09
C LYS A 192 -2.69 21.85 2.57
N GLY A 193 -2.48 20.60 2.21
CA GLY A 193 -1.44 19.69 2.65
C GLY A 193 -1.14 18.59 1.62
N SER A 194 -1.99 18.41 0.59
CA SER A 194 -1.64 17.57 -0.55
C SER A 194 -0.75 18.33 -1.52
N GLY A 195 0.42 17.77 -1.82
CA GLY A 195 1.31 18.23 -2.87
C GLY A 195 1.08 17.49 -4.19
N VAL A 196 -0.08 16.86 -4.42
CA VAL A 196 -0.34 16.07 -5.63
C VAL A 196 -1.77 16.22 -6.16
N TYR A 197 -1.90 16.36 -7.49
CA TYR A 197 -3.16 16.53 -8.21
C TYR A 197 -3.15 15.77 -9.54
N VAL A 198 -4.33 15.39 -10.01
CA VAL A 198 -4.54 14.73 -11.30
C VAL A 198 -5.14 15.74 -12.27
N VAL A 199 -4.63 15.80 -13.49
CA VAL A 199 -5.06 16.77 -14.50
C VAL A 199 -5.36 16.09 -15.84
N PRO A 200 -6.31 16.62 -16.62
CA PRO A 200 -6.50 16.17 -17.99
C PRO A 200 -5.39 16.73 -18.88
N MET A 201 -4.90 15.91 -19.80
CA MET A 201 -3.81 16.25 -20.72
C MET A 201 -4.29 16.10 -22.16
N GLY A 202 -4.01 17.09 -22.99
CA GLY A 202 -4.26 17.03 -24.43
C GLY A 202 -3.12 16.37 -25.19
N GLN A 203 -3.31 16.18 -26.51
CA GLN A 203 -2.34 15.51 -27.40
C GLN A 203 -0.95 16.17 -27.45
N ALA A 204 -0.83 17.46 -27.10
CA ALA A 204 0.44 18.19 -27.09
C ALA A 204 1.23 18.08 -25.76
N SER A 205 0.87 17.13 -24.89
CA SER A 205 1.42 17.03 -23.52
C SER A 205 1.26 18.32 -22.72
N THR A 206 0.19 19.06 -22.98
CA THR A 206 -0.23 20.25 -22.23
C THR A 206 -1.51 19.95 -21.47
N ILE A 207 -1.77 20.70 -20.39
CA ILE A 207 -3.03 20.59 -19.65
C ILE A 207 -4.19 20.94 -20.58
N ASP A 208 -5.18 20.05 -20.65
CA ASP A 208 -6.38 20.24 -21.46
C ASP A 208 -7.33 21.22 -20.74
N MET A 209 -7.26 22.48 -21.15
CA MET A 209 -8.07 23.54 -20.55
C MET A 209 -9.55 23.41 -20.90
N ASP A 210 -9.91 22.80 -22.03
CA ASP A 210 -11.30 22.68 -22.46
C ASP A 210 -12.05 21.69 -21.56
N VAL A 211 -11.46 20.51 -21.33
CA VAL A 211 -11.99 19.52 -20.39
C VAL A 211 -12.00 20.08 -18.97
N LEU A 212 -10.93 20.76 -18.57
CA LEU A 212 -10.84 21.36 -17.24
C LEU A 212 -11.96 22.39 -17.02
N ASN A 213 -12.16 23.31 -17.97
CA ASN A 213 -13.19 24.34 -17.88
C ASN A 213 -14.61 23.76 -17.91
N GLN A 214 -14.84 22.75 -18.75
CA GLN A 214 -16.11 22.05 -18.83
C GLN A 214 -16.46 21.41 -17.48
N VAL A 215 -15.52 20.69 -16.88
CA VAL A 215 -15.73 20.00 -15.59
C VAL A 215 -15.81 21.00 -14.43
N CYS A 216 -15.01 22.06 -14.44
CA CYS A 216 -15.04 23.10 -13.40
C CYS A 216 -16.34 23.90 -13.36
N SER A 217 -17.07 23.97 -14.46
CA SER A 217 -18.40 24.61 -14.49
C SER A 217 -19.47 23.82 -13.73
N LEU A 218 -19.19 22.59 -13.33
CA LEU A 218 -20.14 21.68 -12.70
C LEU A 218 -19.93 21.60 -11.18
N GLU A 219 -21.05 21.54 -10.46
CA GLU A 219 -21.05 21.22 -9.02
C GLU A 219 -20.84 19.73 -8.75
N SER A 220 -21.23 18.88 -9.69
CA SER A 220 -21.07 17.42 -9.63
C SER A 220 -20.95 16.83 -11.03
N LEU A 221 -20.11 15.80 -11.21
CA LEU A 221 -20.06 15.06 -12.47
C LEU A 221 -21.39 14.35 -12.80
N ARG A 222 -22.25 14.12 -11.81
CA ARG A 222 -23.57 13.49 -12.00
C ARG A 222 -24.70 14.50 -12.25
N ALA A 223 -24.37 15.76 -12.52
CA ALA A 223 -25.37 16.71 -12.99
C ALA A 223 -25.93 16.24 -14.35
N PRO A 224 -27.26 16.10 -14.52
CA PRO A 224 -27.84 15.58 -15.73
C PRO A 224 -27.58 16.52 -16.91
N ILE A 225 -26.80 16.07 -17.89
CA ILE A 225 -26.70 16.72 -19.20
C ILE A 225 -28.00 16.41 -19.95
N VAL A 226 -28.93 17.37 -19.96
CA VAL A 226 -30.22 17.20 -20.63
C VAL A 226 -30.04 17.41 -22.14
N CYS A 227 -30.15 16.33 -22.91
CA CYS A 227 -30.30 16.42 -24.38
C CYS A 227 -31.76 16.79 -24.73
N SER A 228 -32.17 18.03 -24.42
CA SER A 228 -33.51 18.54 -24.78
C SER A 228 -33.47 19.28 -26.12
N SER A 229 -34.50 19.06 -26.94
CA SER A 229 -34.82 19.98 -28.03
C SER A 229 -35.49 21.24 -27.47
N GLN A 230 -35.48 22.34 -28.24
CA GLN A 230 -36.17 23.60 -27.90
C GLN A 230 -37.68 23.45 -27.60
N ALA A 231 -38.27 22.27 -27.87
CA ALA A 231 -39.68 21.95 -27.66
C ALA A 231 -39.96 21.02 -26.45
N GLY A 232 -38.97 20.72 -25.61
CA GLY A 232 -39.16 19.88 -24.41
C GLY A 232 -39.27 18.37 -24.68
N SER A 233 -39.03 17.92 -25.92
CA SER A 233 -38.93 16.49 -26.28
C SER A 233 -37.48 16.04 -26.40
N PHE A 234 -37.19 14.79 -26.02
CA PHE A 234 -35.85 14.21 -26.08
C PHE A 234 -35.39 13.96 -27.53
N SER A 235 -34.22 14.49 -27.89
CA SER A 235 -33.60 14.27 -29.20
C SER A 235 -32.35 13.41 -29.05
N PHE A 236 -32.34 12.24 -29.68
CA PHE A 236 -31.20 11.33 -29.63
C PHE A 236 -30.07 11.81 -30.54
N GLN A 237 -28.86 11.96 -29.98
CA GLN A 237 -27.65 12.28 -30.72
C GLN A 237 -26.59 11.20 -30.50
N SER A 238 -26.19 10.49 -31.57
CA SER A 238 -25.23 9.37 -31.49
C SER A 238 -23.91 9.78 -30.85
N SER A 239 -23.39 10.95 -31.24
CA SER A 239 -22.11 11.50 -30.76
C SER A 239 -22.05 11.69 -29.25
N CYS A 240 -23.18 11.90 -28.58
CA CYS A 240 -23.22 12.08 -27.12
C CYS A 240 -23.09 10.75 -26.36
N TYR A 241 -23.38 9.62 -27.00
CA TYR A 241 -23.36 8.30 -26.39
C TYR A 241 -22.20 7.42 -26.89
N GLU A 242 -21.46 7.86 -27.90
CA GLU A 242 -20.21 7.24 -28.33
C GLU A 242 -19.11 7.51 -27.30
N ASP A 243 -18.40 6.46 -26.87
CA ASP A 243 -17.38 6.54 -25.80
C ASP A 243 -17.90 7.25 -24.53
N ALA A 244 -19.15 7.00 -24.15
CA ALA A 244 -19.79 7.66 -23.02
C ALA A 244 -19.90 6.76 -21.77
N ILE A 245 -19.78 7.39 -20.59
CA ILE A 245 -20.20 6.81 -19.33
C ILE A 245 -21.60 7.33 -18.99
N ILE A 246 -22.51 6.41 -18.70
CA ILE A 246 -23.91 6.71 -18.42
C ILE A 246 -24.33 6.14 -17.07
N TYR A 247 -25.35 6.75 -16.48
CA TYR A 247 -25.97 6.28 -15.24
C TYR A 247 -27.49 6.47 -15.32
N PRO A 248 -28.28 5.55 -14.73
CA PRO A 248 -29.74 5.63 -14.80
C PRO A 248 -30.28 6.76 -13.92
N LEU A 249 -31.15 7.60 -14.49
CA LEU A 249 -31.79 8.72 -13.77
C LEU A 249 -32.93 8.26 -12.86
N TYR A 250 -33.47 7.07 -13.09
CA TYR A 250 -34.57 6.48 -12.31
C TYR A 250 -34.10 5.73 -11.06
N GLU A 251 -32.80 5.56 -10.84
CA GLU A 251 -32.27 4.95 -9.61
C GLU A 251 -32.05 6.05 -8.56
N THR A 252 -32.89 6.07 -7.52
CA THR A 252 -32.82 7.03 -6.40
C THR A 252 -32.02 6.51 -5.19
N GLY A 253 -31.33 5.38 -5.32
CA GLY A 253 -30.58 4.75 -4.23
C GLY A 253 -29.20 5.40 -3.97
N LYS A 254 -28.65 5.19 -2.77
CA LYS A 254 -27.35 5.75 -2.31
C LYS A 254 -26.15 5.43 -3.23
N THR A 255 -26.19 4.32 -3.98
CA THR A 255 -25.15 3.96 -4.96
C THR A 255 -25.73 3.80 -6.35
N VAL A 256 -25.65 4.86 -7.15
CA VAL A 256 -26.05 4.83 -8.56
C VAL A 256 -25.05 4.00 -9.36
N ARG A 257 -25.56 3.04 -10.13
CA ARG A 257 -24.72 2.17 -10.95
C ARG A 257 -24.26 2.90 -12.20
N MET A 258 -22.96 2.87 -12.47
CA MET A 258 -22.39 3.45 -13.68
C MET A 258 -22.19 2.37 -14.75
N PHE A 259 -22.40 2.76 -16.00
CA PHE A 259 -22.26 1.90 -17.17
C PHE A 259 -21.43 2.62 -18.23
N TYR A 260 -20.64 1.89 -18.99
CA TYR A 260 -20.05 2.40 -20.22
C TYR A 260 -20.86 1.89 -21.41
N VAL A 261 -21.05 2.74 -22.40
CA VAL A 261 -21.74 2.37 -23.64
C VAL A 261 -20.80 1.53 -24.50
N LYS A 262 -21.21 0.30 -24.80
CA LYS A 262 -20.45 -0.59 -25.71
C LYS A 262 -20.86 -0.35 -27.16
N GLN A 263 -22.16 -0.21 -27.41
CA GLN A 263 -22.72 -0.06 -28.76
C GLN A 263 -24.08 0.61 -28.72
N ILE A 264 -24.39 1.40 -29.75
CA ILE A 264 -25.73 1.95 -30.01
C ILE A 264 -26.49 0.96 -30.90
N LEU A 265 -27.67 0.50 -30.43
CA LEU A 265 -28.49 -0.51 -31.11
C LEU A 265 -29.61 0.17 -31.90
N THR A 266 -29.34 0.53 -33.15
CA THR A 266 -30.32 1.19 -34.04
C THR A 266 -31.54 0.33 -34.36
N ASN A 267 -31.41 -1.00 -34.26
CA ASN A 267 -32.50 -1.94 -34.55
C ASN A 267 -33.43 -2.20 -33.35
N TYR A 268 -33.16 -1.59 -32.20
CA TYR A 268 -33.95 -1.76 -30.99
C TYR A 268 -34.50 -0.41 -30.54
N THR A 269 -35.79 -0.35 -30.28
CA THR A 269 -36.48 0.81 -29.72
C THR A 269 -37.07 0.47 -28.35
N PRO A 270 -37.54 1.46 -27.57
CA PRO A 270 -38.31 1.21 -26.35
C PRO A 270 -39.47 0.21 -26.50
N GLN A 271 -40.01 0.02 -27.70
CA GLN A 271 -41.09 -0.94 -27.97
C GLN A 271 -40.62 -2.39 -28.18
N ALA A 272 -39.31 -2.63 -28.25
CA ALA A 272 -38.77 -3.97 -28.46
C ALA A 272 -39.10 -4.94 -27.31
N GLU A 273 -39.20 -6.24 -27.61
CA GLU A 273 -39.51 -7.30 -26.64
C GLU A 273 -38.47 -7.31 -25.49
N PHE A 274 -38.96 -7.27 -24.26
CA PHE A 274 -38.10 -7.33 -23.08
C PHE A 274 -37.63 -8.77 -22.82
N PRO A 275 -36.38 -9.02 -22.36
CA PRO A 275 -35.88 -10.38 -22.15
C PRO A 275 -36.80 -11.23 -21.24
N ARG A 276 -37.28 -12.36 -21.77
CA ARG A 276 -38.30 -13.29 -21.19
C ARG A 276 -38.04 -13.80 -19.77
N SER A 277 -36.86 -13.52 -19.21
CA SER A 277 -36.49 -13.84 -17.82
C SER A 277 -37.35 -13.14 -16.76
N LYS A 278 -38.02 -12.02 -17.08
CA LYS A 278 -38.94 -11.30 -16.17
C LYS A 278 -40.36 -11.29 -16.77
N LYS A 279 -41.17 -12.30 -16.42
CA LYS A 279 -42.48 -12.65 -17.03
C LYS A 279 -43.62 -11.63 -16.91
N LEU A 280 -43.38 -10.39 -16.50
CA LEU A 280 -44.42 -9.39 -16.19
C LEU A 280 -44.50 -8.22 -17.19
N CYS A 281 -43.46 -7.98 -18.00
CA CYS A 281 -43.42 -6.83 -18.91
C CYS A 281 -43.16 -7.29 -20.36
N THR A 282 -43.91 -6.74 -21.31
CA THR A 282 -43.84 -7.10 -22.74
C THR A 282 -42.73 -6.34 -23.48
N SER A 283 -42.55 -5.05 -23.20
CA SER A 283 -41.54 -4.19 -23.84
C SER A 283 -40.64 -3.47 -22.83
N TYR A 284 -39.55 -2.86 -23.32
CA TYR A 284 -38.71 -1.98 -22.50
C TYR A 284 -39.50 -0.78 -21.95
N PHE A 285 -40.39 -0.20 -22.76
CA PHE A 285 -41.30 0.86 -22.34
C PHE A 285 -42.20 0.42 -21.16
N ASP A 286 -42.82 -0.76 -21.26
CA ASP A 286 -43.68 -1.29 -20.19
C ASP A 286 -42.88 -1.52 -18.91
N TYR A 287 -41.66 -2.05 -19.02
CA TYR A 287 -40.81 -2.29 -17.86
C TYR A 287 -40.46 -1.00 -17.12
N TYR A 288 -40.01 0.04 -17.83
CA TYR A 288 -39.62 1.30 -17.18
C TYR A 288 -40.82 2.07 -16.63
N THR A 289 -41.97 2.03 -17.32
CA THR A 289 -43.21 2.66 -16.86
C THR A 289 -43.78 1.94 -15.63
N GLN A 290 -43.91 0.62 -15.67
CA GLN A 290 -44.53 -0.15 -14.57
C GLN A 290 -43.65 -0.22 -13.32
N LYS A 291 -42.33 -0.35 -13.49
CA LYS A 291 -41.41 -0.57 -12.36
C LYS A 291 -40.90 0.73 -11.74
N TYR A 292 -40.69 1.76 -12.55
CA TYR A 292 -40.03 3.00 -12.13
C TYR A 292 -40.87 4.26 -12.37
N ASP A 293 -42.09 4.14 -12.90
CA ASP A 293 -42.96 5.27 -13.27
C ASP A 293 -42.26 6.29 -14.20
N ALA A 294 -41.35 5.81 -15.04
CA ALA A 294 -40.55 6.65 -15.91
C ALA A 294 -41.32 7.06 -17.17
N LYS A 295 -41.30 8.36 -17.51
CA LYS A 295 -41.92 8.91 -18.73
C LYS A 295 -40.90 8.92 -19.86
N ILE A 296 -41.20 8.21 -20.95
CA ILE A 296 -40.39 8.17 -22.17
C ILE A 296 -41.12 8.99 -23.24
N SER A 297 -40.50 10.08 -23.71
CA SER A 297 -41.07 10.97 -24.72
C SER A 297 -40.78 10.51 -26.15
N ASN A 298 -39.62 9.90 -26.40
CA ASN A 298 -39.20 9.47 -27.73
C ASN A 298 -39.23 7.95 -27.88
N MET A 299 -40.24 7.40 -28.56
CA MET A 299 -40.38 5.94 -28.75
C MET A 299 -39.53 5.37 -29.88
N GLN A 300 -38.94 6.24 -30.72
CA GLN A 300 -38.13 5.85 -31.88
C GLN A 300 -36.63 5.91 -31.59
N GLN A 301 -36.24 6.37 -30.40
CA GLN A 301 -34.84 6.38 -29.98
C GLN A 301 -34.24 4.97 -29.99
N PRO A 302 -32.96 4.81 -30.38
CA PRO A 302 -32.28 3.53 -30.30
C PRO A 302 -32.01 3.14 -28.84
N LEU A 303 -31.84 1.85 -28.55
CA LEU A 303 -31.36 1.39 -27.24
C LEU A 303 -29.84 1.38 -27.16
N LEU A 304 -29.29 1.52 -25.95
CA LEU A 304 -27.85 1.45 -25.68
C LEU A 304 -27.49 0.07 -25.13
N ALA A 305 -26.59 -0.65 -25.79
CA ALA A 305 -25.94 -1.81 -25.20
C ALA A 305 -24.83 -1.33 -24.26
N ALA A 306 -25.05 -1.46 -22.96
CA ALA A 306 -24.15 -0.95 -21.93
C ALA A 306 -23.65 -2.07 -21.01
N LYS A 307 -22.48 -1.87 -20.41
CA LYS A 307 -21.88 -2.80 -19.46
C LYS A 307 -21.49 -2.05 -18.19
N HIS A 308 -21.57 -2.74 -17.05
CA HIS A 308 -21.23 -2.15 -15.76
C HIS A 308 -19.75 -1.72 -15.69
N VAL A 309 -19.54 -0.51 -15.17
CA VAL A 309 -18.25 -0.04 -14.69
C VAL A 309 -17.92 -0.78 -13.39
N PRO A 310 -16.73 -1.37 -13.25
CA PRO A 310 -16.37 -2.11 -12.04
C PRO A 310 -16.21 -1.18 -10.83
N LYS A 311 -16.39 -1.72 -9.62
CA LYS A 311 -16.13 -1.00 -8.37
C LYS A 311 -14.73 -1.24 -7.79
N GLU A 312 -14.03 -2.26 -8.30
CA GLU A 312 -12.67 -2.60 -7.89
C GLU A 312 -11.70 -1.54 -8.40
N LEU A 313 -10.78 -1.08 -7.55
CA LEU A 313 -9.81 -0.01 -7.83
C LEU A 313 -8.36 -0.42 -7.52
N ASN A 314 -8.15 -1.68 -7.10
CA ASN A 314 -6.83 -2.27 -6.94
C ASN A 314 -6.53 -3.16 -8.15
N TYR A 315 -5.60 -2.70 -8.98
CA TYR A 315 -5.14 -3.40 -10.18
C TYR A 315 -3.67 -3.81 -10.08
N LEU A 316 -3.09 -3.83 -8.88
CA LEU A 316 -1.69 -4.19 -8.69
C LEU A 316 -1.49 -5.70 -8.81
N LYS A 317 -2.52 -6.50 -8.51
CA LYS A 317 -2.48 -7.97 -8.51
C LYS A 317 -3.05 -8.62 -9.78
N PRO A 318 -2.37 -9.58 -10.43
CA PRO A 318 -2.98 -10.34 -11.50
C PRO A 318 -4.14 -11.17 -10.93
N PRO A 319 -5.29 -11.19 -11.60
CA PRO A 319 -6.39 -12.04 -11.21
C PRO A 319 -5.92 -13.50 -11.17
N SER A 320 -6.21 -14.18 -10.05
CA SER A 320 -5.93 -15.61 -9.85
C SER A 320 -6.57 -16.52 -10.91
N SER A 321 -7.52 -15.99 -11.68
CA SER A 321 -8.37 -16.69 -12.64
C SER A 321 -7.98 -16.54 -14.11
N TYR A 322 -6.78 -16.05 -14.48
CA TYR A 322 -6.29 -16.17 -15.87
C TYR A 322 -6.38 -17.61 -16.42
N LYS A 323 -6.44 -18.61 -15.53
CA LYS A 323 -6.56 -20.04 -15.84
C LYS A 323 -7.99 -20.57 -16.05
N GLN A 324 -9.06 -19.78 -15.92
CA GLN A 324 -10.41 -20.25 -16.23
C GLN A 324 -11.14 -19.28 -17.17
N LYS A 325 -11.19 -19.65 -18.45
CA LYS A 325 -12.12 -19.12 -19.46
C LYS A 325 -13.58 -19.39 -19.03
N LYS A 326 -14.12 -18.63 -18.08
CA LYS A 326 -15.58 -18.54 -17.91
C LYS A 326 -16.11 -17.69 -19.06
N LYS A 327 -17.14 -18.21 -19.75
CA LYS A 327 -17.78 -17.65 -20.95
C LYS A 327 -17.79 -16.11 -20.93
N LEU A 328 -17.07 -15.54 -21.89
CA LEU A 328 -16.95 -14.11 -22.15
C LEU A 328 -18.25 -13.57 -22.78
N ASN A 329 -19.39 -13.72 -22.11
CA ASN A 329 -20.65 -13.10 -22.49
C ASN A 329 -21.52 -12.99 -21.24
N SER A 330 -21.21 -12.00 -20.39
CA SER A 330 -22.30 -11.37 -19.64
C SER A 330 -23.07 -10.55 -20.67
N ASP A 331 -24.35 -10.85 -20.84
CA ASP A 331 -25.23 -10.07 -21.71
C ASP A 331 -25.10 -8.59 -21.36
N SER A 332 -24.82 -7.76 -22.37
CA SER A 332 -24.89 -6.31 -22.22
C SER A 332 -26.31 -5.92 -21.85
N VAL A 333 -26.45 -5.06 -20.84
CA VAL A 333 -27.75 -4.51 -20.46
C VAL A 333 -28.17 -3.52 -21.54
N LYS A 334 -29.43 -3.61 -21.99
CA LYS A 334 -29.98 -2.61 -22.91
C LYS A 334 -30.68 -1.52 -22.12
N LEU A 335 -30.27 -0.27 -22.31
CA LEU A 335 -30.79 0.91 -21.61
C LEU A 335 -31.43 1.90 -22.60
N VAL A 336 -32.40 2.68 -22.11
CA VAL A 336 -33.05 3.74 -22.89
C VAL A 336 -32.25 5.03 -22.71
N PRO A 337 -31.71 5.65 -23.79
CA PRO A 337 -30.88 6.86 -23.71
C PRO A 337 -31.50 8.00 -22.90
N GLU A 338 -32.79 8.28 -23.12
CA GLU A 338 -33.55 9.35 -22.43
C GLU A 338 -33.58 9.19 -20.90
N LEU A 339 -33.51 7.95 -20.42
CA LEU A 339 -33.53 7.64 -19.00
C LEU A 339 -32.13 7.58 -18.37
N CYS A 340 -31.10 7.96 -19.11
CA CYS A 340 -29.71 7.91 -18.70
C CYS A 340 -29.09 9.31 -18.67
N GLY A 341 -28.47 9.65 -17.53
CA GLY A 341 -27.55 10.78 -17.45
C GLY A 341 -26.21 10.41 -18.05
N ILE A 342 -25.52 11.40 -18.64
CA ILE A 342 -24.22 11.24 -19.28
C ILE A 342 -23.19 11.93 -18.38
N LEU A 343 -22.11 11.22 -18.07
CA LEU A 343 -20.96 11.80 -17.38
C LEU A 343 -20.23 12.74 -18.35
N PRO A 344 -19.80 13.94 -17.94
CA PRO A 344 -19.07 14.91 -18.77
C PRO A 344 -17.61 14.47 -19.06
N LEU A 345 -17.34 13.17 -19.12
CA LEU A 345 -16.04 12.57 -19.39
C LEU A 345 -16.22 11.40 -20.35
N LYS A 346 -15.34 11.31 -21.34
CA LYS A 346 -15.27 10.14 -22.23
C LYS A 346 -14.93 8.88 -21.44
N ALA A 347 -15.46 7.73 -21.85
CA ALA A 347 -15.23 6.45 -21.21
C ALA A 347 -13.76 6.04 -21.31
N SER A 348 -13.09 6.33 -22.44
CA SER A 348 -11.63 6.17 -22.59
C SER A 348 -10.83 6.88 -21.50
N LEU A 349 -11.16 8.13 -21.19
CA LEU A 349 -10.55 8.89 -20.09
C LEU A 349 -10.93 8.31 -18.72
N TRP A 350 -12.19 7.93 -18.53
CA TRP A 350 -12.66 7.33 -17.28
C TRP A 350 -11.92 6.02 -16.94
N TRP A 351 -11.62 5.19 -17.93
CA TRP A 351 -10.81 3.98 -17.70
C TRP A 351 -9.41 4.30 -17.19
N GLN A 352 -8.78 5.36 -17.69
CA GLN A 352 -7.50 5.85 -17.16
C GLN A 352 -7.66 6.36 -15.71
N VAL A 353 -8.73 7.09 -15.42
CA VAL A 353 -9.06 7.60 -14.07
C VAL A 353 -9.17 6.45 -13.06
N MET A 354 -9.78 5.34 -13.44
CA MET A 354 -9.92 4.17 -12.55
C MET A 354 -8.57 3.56 -12.14
N CYS A 355 -7.50 3.79 -12.90
CA CYS A 355 -6.16 3.29 -12.59
C CYS A 355 -5.44 4.14 -11.54
N ILE A 356 -5.84 5.40 -11.37
CA ILE A 356 -5.15 6.40 -10.53
C ILE A 356 -4.92 5.92 -9.09
N PRO A 357 -5.88 5.29 -8.38
CA PRO A 357 -5.63 4.80 -7.02
C PRO A 357 -4.44 3.83 -6.94
N SER A 358 -4.37 2.88 -7.88
CA SER A 358 -3.26 1.91 -7.94
C SER A 358 -1.94 2.59 -8.31
N ILE A 359 -1.99 3.57 -9.22
CA ILE A 359 -0.80 4.33 -9.66
C ILE A 359 -0.24 5.16 -8.51
N LEU A 360 -1.06 5.97 -7.84
CA LEU A 360 -0.63 6.79 -6.71
C LEU A 360 -0.10 5.96 -5.55
N HIS A 361 -0.76 4.84 -5.24
CA HIS A 361 -0.28 3.91 -4.23
C HIS A 361 1.11 3.35 -4.56
N ARG A 362 1.31 2.87 -5.80
CA ARG A 362 2.62 2.35 -6.23
C ARG A 362 3.71 3.42 -6.21
N LEU A 363 3.42 4.61 -6.74
CA LEU A 363 4.36 5.72 -6.77
C LEU A 363 4.75 6.17 -5.36
N ASN A 364 3.78 6.30 -4.46
CA ASN A 364 4.05 6.63 -3.06
C ASN A 364 4.99 5.61 -2.42
N SER A 365 4.67 4.32 -2.55
CA SER A 365 5.45 3.24 -1.93
C SER A 365 6.87 3.12 -2.50
N LEU A 366 7.06 3.35 -3.81
CA LEU A 366 8.39 3.42 -4.42
C LEU A 366 9.21 4.60 -3.91
N ASN A 367 8.60 5.78 -3.79
CA ASN A 367 9.29 6.98 -3.31
C ASN A 367 9.60 6.90 -1.82
N LEU A 368 8.74 6.30 -1.00
CA LEU A 368 9.04 6.01 0.41
C LEU A 368 10.21 5.04 0.55
N ALA A 369 10.26 3.99 -0.28
CA ALA A 369 11.37 3.05 -0.29
C ALA A 369 12.69 3.74 -0.68
N HIS A 370 12.66 4.63 -1.67
CA HIS A 370 13.80 5.46 -2.05
C HIS A 370 14.23 6.42 -0.92
N GLN A 371 13.27 7.09 -0.25
CA GLN A 371 13.55 7.98 0.88
C GLN A 371 14.13 7.24 2.09
N LEU A 372 13.65 6.02 2.35
CA LEU A 372 14.25 5.16 3.37
C LEU A 372 15.70 4.83 3.04
N ASN A 373 16.00 4.53 1.78
CA ASN A 373 17.38 4.34 1.32
C ASN A 373 18.22 5.58 1.60
N ALA A 374 17.76 6.77 1.23
CA ALA A 374 18.50 8.01 1.43
C ALA A 374 18.78 8.29 2.92
N THR A 375 17.82 8.03 3.80
CA THR A 375 17.99 8.22 5.25
C THR A 375 18.95 7.22 5.87
N ILE A 376 18.95 5.98 5.37
CA ILE A 376 19.76 4.90 5.94
C ILE A 376 21.14 4.85 5.28
N SER A 377 21.33 5.33 4.05
CA SER A 377 22.44 4.94 3.16
C SER A 377 23.20 6.12 2.54
N ASP A 378 24.29 6.59 3.17
CA ASP A 378 25.44 7.27 2.52
C ASP A 378 26.26 6.42 1.52
N SER A 379 25.83 5.20 1.19
CA SER A 379 26.70 4.13 0.66
C SER A 379 27.26 4.32 -0.75
N GLY A 380 27.20 5.52 -1.34
CA GLY A 380 27.61 5.74 -2.73
C GLY A 380 26.69 5.05 -3.75
N LEU A 381 25.67 4.31 -3.30
CA LEU A 381 24.64 3.74 -4.15
C LEU A 381 23.71 4.84 -4.65
N THR A 382 24.08 5.47 -5.76
CA THR A 382 23.26 6.49 -6.42
C THR A 382 21.97 5.88 -6.94
N SER A 383 20.91 6.70 -7.04
CA SER A 383 19.64 6.30 -7.65
C SER A 383 19.51 7.05 -8.98
N GLU A 384 20.06 6.50 -10.07
CA GLU A 384 19.88 7.07 -11.41
C GLU A 384 19.10 6.15 -12.37
N CYS A 385 18.38 6.80 -13.29
CA CYS A 385 17.55 6.34 -14.41
C CYS A 385 16.68 5.08 -14.21
N LEU A 386 15.42 5.34 -13.85
CA LEU A 386 14.36 4.37 -13.58
C LEU A 386 13.59 3.95 -14.83
N ASP A 387 14.17 4.05 -16.02
CA ASP A 387 13.51 3.65 -17.27
C ASP A 387 13.33 2.13 -17.39
N HIS A 388 13.99 1.37 -16.51
CA HIS A 388 13.88 -0.07 -16.46
C HIS A 388 12.57 -0.48 -15.76
N LYS A 389 11.78 -1.27 -16.47
CA LYS A 389 10.54 -1.87 -15.96
C LYS A 389 10.80 -2.65 -14.67
N ILE A 390 9.87 -2.58 -13.72
CA ILE A 390 9.88 -3.44 -12.53
C ILE A 390 9.83 -4.92 -12.95
N ILE A 391 10.89 -5.65 -12.60
CA ILE A 391 10.96 -7.10 -12.75
C ILE A 391 10.52 -7.71 -11.41
N PHE A 392 9.27 -8.12 -11.32
CA PHE A 392 8.71 -8.68 -10.07
C PHE A 392 9.46 -9.95 -9.60
N ASN A 393 10.02 -10.73 -10.52
CA ASN A 393 10.80 -11.94 -10.25
C ASN A 393 12.32 -11.74 -10.26
N TRP A 394 12.81 -10.52 -10.01
CA TRP A 394 14.25 -10.20 -10.03
C TRP A 394 15.10 -11.11 -9.14
N SER A 395 14.56 -11.56 -8.00
CA SER A 395 15.26 -12.50 -7.12
C SER A 395 15.49 -13.87 -7.76
N GLU A 396 14.60 -14.31 -8.66
CA GLU A 396 14.78 -15.53 -9.46
C GLU A 396 15.82 -15.35 -10.56
N GLU A 397 15.84 -14.17 -11.19
CA GLU A 397 16.84 -13.84 -12.19
C GLU A 397 18.24 -13.81 -11.58
N VAL A 398 18.40 -13.26 -10.38
CA VAL A 398 19.66 -13.32 -9.62
C VAL A 398 20.07 -14.77 -9.35
N ILE A 399 19.14 -15.62 -8.93
CA ILE A 399 19.41 -17.04 -8.70
C ILE A 399 19.81 -17.75 -10.00
N ALA A 400 19.14 -17.46 -11.11
CA ALA A 400 19.43 -18.04 -12.42
C ALA A 400 20.86 -17.69 -12.88
N ARG A 401 21.24 -16.41 -12.81
CA ARG A 401 22.60 -15.94 -13.16
C ARG A 401 23.68 -16.58 -12.28
N THR A 402 23.40 -16.76 -10.99
CA THR A 402 24.32 -17.44 -10.05
C THR A 402 24.50 -18.92 -10.42
N ARG A 403 23.43 -19.59 -10.88
CA ARG A 403 23.50 -20.99 -11.33
C ARG A 403 24.26 -21.13 -12.65
N GLU A 404 24.08 -20.20 -13.58
CA GLU A 404 24.77 -20.20 -14.88
C GLU A 404 26.28 -20.08 -14.74
N THR A 405 26.75 -19.29 -13.77
CA THR A 405 28.18 -19.11 -13.48
C THR A 405 28.82 -20.28 -12.73
N GLN A 406 28.04 -21.30 -12.33
CA GLN A 406 28.46 -22.44 -11.48
C GLN A 406 29.17 -22.04 -10.17
N GLN A 407 29.08 -20.78 -9.76
CA GLN A 407 29.65 -20.31 -8.51
C GLN A 407 28.76 -20.69 -7.33
N ASN A 408 29.37 -20.90 -6.17
CA ASN A 408 28.63 -20.98 -4.92
C ASN A 408 27.96 -19.62 -4.67
N LEU A 409 26.66 -19.61 -4.32
CA LEU A 409 25.91 -18.39 -4.05
C LEU A 409 26.63 -17.48 -3.04
N CYS A 410 27.23 -18.03 -1.98
CA CYS A 410 27.96 -17.25 -1.00
C CYS A 410 29.15 -16.51 -1.62
N VAL A 411 29.89 -17.15 -2.52
CA VAL A 411 31.02 -16.52 -3.23
C VAL A 411 30.51 -15.42 -4.15
N SER A 412 29.44 -15.71 -4.91
CA SER A 412 28.82 -14.72 -5.80
C SER A 412 28.30 -13.49 -5.04
N LEU A 413 27.74 -13.67 -3.84
CA LEU A 413 27.26 -12.57 -2.99
C LEU A 413 28.39 -11.73 -2.39
N VAL A 414 29.54 -12.33 -2.08
CA VAL A 414 30.74 -11.62 -1.59
C VAL A 414 31.39 -10.83 -2.73
N GLU A 415 31.45 -11.40 -3.93
CA GLU A 415 32.06 -10.75 -5.11
C GLU A 415 31.14 -9.69 -5.72
N ARG A 416 29.85 -9.71 -5.39
CA ARG A 416 28.87 -8.78 -5.94
C ARG A 416 29.12 -7.36 -5.46
N LYS A 417 29.37 -6.48 -6.42
CA LYS A 417 29.39 -5.04 -6.22
C LYS A 417 28.39 -4.41 -7.17
N SER A 418 27.42 -3.70 -6.62
CA SER A 418 26.50 -2.86 -7.37
C SER A 418 26.61 -1.49 -6.77
N ASP A 419 26.72 -0.46 -7.60
CA ASP A 419 26.67 0.95 -7.21
C ASP A 419 25.23 1.49 -7.21
N PHE A 420 24.23 0.60 -7.32
CA PHE A 420 22.83 0.98 -7.43
C PHE A 420 21.91 0.05 -6.64
N MET A 421 21.01 0.66 -5.88
CA MET A 421 19.89 0.01 -5.20
C MET A 421 18.58 0.42 -5.88
N HIS A 422 17.95 -0.52 -6.58
CA HIS A 422 16.67 -0.24 -7.22
C HIS A 422 15.58 -0.05 -6.15
N PRO A 423 14.79 1.05 -6.16
CA PRO A 423 13.75 1.32 -5.15
C PRO A 423 12.75 0.18 -4.97
N PHE A 424 12.45 -0.55 -6.04
CA PHE A 424 11.62 -1.76 -6.01
C PHE A 424 12.16 -2.86 -5.07
N ALA A 425 13.48 -3.05 -4.95
CA ALA A 425 14.03 -4.08 -4.08
C ALA A 425 13.72 -3.80 -2.60
N LEU A 426 13.76 -2.52 -2.22
CA LEU A 426 13.38 -2.06 -0.89
C LEU A 426 11.87 -2.09 -0.69
N LEU A 427 11.08 -1.70 -1.70
CA LEU A 427 9.63 -1.87 -1.66
C LEU A 427 9.24 -3.35 -1.49
N HIS A 428 9.94 -4.28 -2.16
CA HIS A 428 9.73 -5.72 -1.99
C HIS A 428 9.93 -6.15 -0.54
N ALA A 429 10.97 -5.66 0.12
CA ALA A 429 11.23 -5.93 1.53
C ALA A 429 10.21 -5.28 2.49
N LEU A 430 9.56 -4.18 2.07
CA LEU A 430 8.57 -3.45 2.87
C LEU A 430 7.12 -3.89 2.61
N THR A 431 6.89 -4.86 1.74
CA THR A 431 5.55 -5.35 1.40
C THR A 431 5.24 -6.65 2.13
N LEU A 432 4.28 -6.59 3.05
CA LEU A 432 3.75 -7.75 3.74
C LEU A 432 2.72 -8.46 2.86
N ARG A 433 2.56 -9.77 3.11
CA ARG A 433 1.52 -10.59 2.46
C ARG A 433 0.10 -10.03 2.57
N GLY A 434 -0.20 -9.32 3.65
CA GLY A 434 -1.49 -8.65 3.87
C GLY A 434 -1.80 -7.54 2.86
N ALA A 435 -0.78 -6.96 2.22
CA ALA A 435 -0.94 -5.97 1.15
C ALA A 435 -1.53 -6.55 -0.14
N ASN A 436 -1.46 -7.88 -0.30
CA ASN A 436 -2.05 -8.59 -1.43
C ASN A 436 -1.56 -8.07 -2.80
N ASP A 437 -0.27 -7.72 -2.89
CA ASP A 437 0.42 -7.32 -4.11
C ASP A 437 0.97 -8.56 -4.88
N ASN A 438 1.76 -8.34 -5.93
CA ASN A 438 2.42 -9.36 -6.76
C ASN A 438 3.61 -10.04 -6.10
N PHE A 439 4.07 -9.48 -5.00
CA PHE A 439 5.28 -9.83 -4.32
C PHE A 439 5.08 -9.57 -2.82
N ASP A 440 5.88 -10.24 -2.02
CA ASP A 440 5.91 -10.08 -0.57
C ASP A 440 7.31 -10.38 -0.04
N LEU A 441 7.56 -9.96 1.19
CA LEU A 441 8.90 -10.02 1.77
C LEU A 441 9.40 -11.44 2.11
N GLU A 442 8.58 -12.49 2.02
CA GLU A 442 8.88 -13.82 2.61
C GLU A 442 10.23 -14.38 2.10
N ARG A 443 10.54 -14.23 0.79
CA ARG A 443 11.81 -14.72 0.22
C ARG A 443 13.03 -13.92 0.67
N LEU A 444 12.87 -12.61 0.83
CA LEU A 444 13.94 -11.73 1.27
C LEU A 444 14.19 -11.90 2.77
N GLU A 445 13.14 -12.07 3.56
CA GLU A 445 13.18 -12.38 5.00
C GLU A 445 14.05 -13.61 5.25
N VAL A 446 13.77 -14.72 4.57
CA VAL A 446 14.52 -15.98 4.74
C VAL A 446 16.01 -15.81 4.45
N LEU A 447 16.35 -15.08 3.40
CA LEU A 447 17.74 -14.81 3.04
C LEU A 447 18.42 -13.91 4.08
N GLY A 448 17.74 -12.82 4.47
CA GLY A 448 18.26 -11.86 5.43
C GLY A 448 18.44 -12.43 6.82
N ASP A 449 17.50 -13.22 7.33
CA ASP A 449 17.61 -13.94 8.61
C ASP A 449 18.82 -14.90 8.61
N SER A 450 19.01 -15.64 7.52
CA SER A 450 20.15 -16.54 7.36
C SER A 450 21.48 -15.77 7.38
N PHE A 451 21.56 -14.66 6.65
CA PHE A 451 22.76 -13.83 6.61
C PHE A 451 23.02 -13.12 7.95
N LEU A 452 21.99 -12.59 8.59
CA LEU A 452 22.08 -11.93 9.89
C LEU A 452 22.61 -12.89 10.96
N LYS A 453 22.11 -14.15 10.98
CA LYS A 453 22.64 -15.20 11.86
C LYS A 453 24.11 -15.51 11.57
N TYR A 454 24.49 -15.59 10.30
CA TYR A 454 25.87 -15.86 9.89
C TYR A 454 26.82 -14.74 10.32
N ILE A 455 26.55 -13.50 9.93
CA ILE A 455 27.46 -12.38 10.14
C ILE A 455 27.59 -12.02 11.63
N THR A 456 26.51 -12.11 12.39
CA THR A 456 26.56 -11.88 13.85
C THR A 456 27.28 -13.00 14.59
N SER A 457 27.14 -14.26 14.13
CA SER A 457 27.93 -15.37 14.64
C SER A 457 29.42 -15.17 14.40
N GLU A 458 29.81 -14.81 13.18
CA GLU A 458 31.20 -14.54 12.82
C GLU A 458 31.77 -13.38 13.64
N TYR A 459 31.04 -12.26 13.71
CA TYR A 459 31.44 -11.10 14.49
C TYR A 459 31.67 -11.42 15.97
N LEU A 460 30.73 -12.10 16.62
CA LEU A 460 30.85 -12.46 18.04
C LEU A 460 31.97 -13.47 18.28
N PHE A 461 32.15 -14.44 17.38
CA PHE A 461 33.23 -15.42 17.44
C PHE A 461 34.62 -14.76 17.36
N LEU A 462 34.76 -13.76 16.49
CA LEU A 462 36.02 -13.02 16.31
C LEU A 462 36.27 -12.00 17.43
N LYS A 463 35.22 -11.31 17.92
CA LYS A 463 35.33 -10.27 18.95
C LYS A 463 35.54 -10.85 20.35
N GLU A 464 34.89 -11.97 20.68
CA GLU A 464 34.80 -12.49 22.04
C GLU A 464 35.45 -13.88 22.18
N THR A 465 36.73 -13.99 21.82
CA THR A 465 37.49 -15.26 21.77
C THR A 465 37.60 -16.04 23.08
N LYS A 466 37.33 -15.38 24.21
CA LYS A 466 37.36 -15.99 25.56
C LYS A 466 36.00 -16.50 26.04
N ASN A 467 34.92 -16.19 25.32
CA ASN A 467 33.58 -16.63 25.69
C ASN A 467 33.29 -18.03 25.12
N HIS A 468 32.59 -18.85 25.91
CA HIS A 468 32.18 -20.18 25.48
C HIS A 468 30.94 -20.12 24.56
N GLU A 469 30.71 -21.19 23.78
CA GLU A 469 29.62 -21.29 22.79
C GLU A 469 28.24 -20.91 23.35
N GLY A 470 27.93 -21.33 24.58
CA GLY A 470 26.65 -21.01 25.24
C GLY A 470 26.44 -19.51 25.41
N ARG A 471 27.46 -18.78 25.89
CA ARG A 471 27.41 -17.32 26.07
C ARG A 471 27.33 -16.60 24.73
N LEU A 472 28.10 -17.03 23.72
CA LEU A 472 28.02 -16.46 22.36
C LEU A 472 26.64 -16.69 21.74
N THR A 473 26.05 -17.87 21.94
CA THR A 473 24.71 -18.20 21.46
C THR A 473 23.63 -17.35 22.12
N GLN A 474 23.74 -17.10 23.44
CA GLN A 474 22.83 -16.22 24.17
C GLN A 474 22.96 -14.77 23.71
N ARG A 475 24.18 -14.24 23.57
CA ARG A 475 24.44 -12.88 23.06
C ARG A 475 23.92 -12.72 21.64
N ARG A 476 24.24 -13.64 20.74
CA ARG A 476 23.69 -13.67 19.38
C ARG A 476 22.17 -13.67 19.41
N GLY A 477 21.57 -14.57 20.19
CA GLY A 477 20.13 -14.73 20.29
C GLY A 477 19.42 -13.45 20.76
N LYS A 478 20.02 -12.68 21.68
CA LYS A 478 19.50 -11.37 22.11
C LYS A 478 19.75 -10.27 21.08
N LEU A 479 20.92 -10.26 20.46
CA LEU A 479 21.29 -9.28 19.44
C LEU A 479 20.33 -9.31 18.25
N ILE A 480 20.00 -10.50 17.75
CA ILE A 480 19.18 -10.67 16.54
C ILE A 480 17.72 -11.01 16.83
N CYS A 481 17.28 -10.95 18.09
CA CYS A 481 15.87 -11.26 18.38
C CYS A 481 14.94 -10.22 17.75
N ASN A 482 13.71 -10.66 17.45
CA ASN A 482 12.68 -9.79 16.88
C ASN A 482 12.48 -8.51 17.68
N ARG A 483 12.63 -8.54 19.01
CA ARG A 483 12.51 -7.37 19.88
C ARG A 483 13.56 -6.30 19.55
N THR A 484 14.82 -6.69 19.41
CA THR A 484 15.93 -5.79 19.06
C THR A 484 15.71 -5.22 17.66
N LEU A 485 15.44 -6.09 16.67
CA LEU A 485 15.21 -5.67 15.29
C LEU A 485 14.00 -4.73 15.15
N PHE A 486 12.89 -5.04 15.81
CA PHE A 486 11.71 -4.19 15.90
C PHE A 486 12.05 -2.80 16.48
N SER A 487 12.81 -2.76 17.58
CA SER A 487 13.14 -1.51 18.26
C SER A 487 14.03 -0.62 17.39
N LEU A 488 15.02 -1.20 16.71
CA LEU A 488 15.85 -0.50 15.73
C LEU A 488 15.03 0.00 14.52
N ALA A 489 14.12 -0.83 14.00
CA ALA A 489 13.22 -0.43 12.91
C ALA A 489 12.37 0.80 13.27
N LYS A 490 11.89 0.85 14.52
CA LYS A 490 11.08 1.96 15.03
C LYS A 490 11.89 3.27 15.08
N LEU A 491 13.17 3.21 15.48
CA LEU A 491 14.07 4.37 15.45
C LEU A 491 14.30 4.93 14.05
N LYS A 492 14.26 4.07 13.03
CA LYS A 492 14.44 4.44 11.62
C LYS A 492 13.12 4.73 10.88
N ALA A 493 12.00 4.81 11.59
CA ALA A 493 10.67 5.02 11.01
C ALA A 493 10.35 4.07 9.84
N VAL A 494 10.76 2.81 9.96
CA VAL A 494 10.40 1.73 9.02
C VAL A 494 8.90 1.40 9.08
N PRO A 495 8.26 1.29 10.27
CA PRO A 495 6.84 0.90 10.35
C PRO A 495 5.92 1.73 9.46
N GLN A 496 6.12 3.05 9.42
CA GLN A 496 5.30 4.01 8.68
C GLN A 496 5.35 3.81 7.15
N LYS A 497 6.39 3.13 6.65
CA LYS A 497 6.65 2.90 5.22
C LYS A 497 6.23 1.50 4.74
N ILE A 498 5.83 0.61 5.65
CA ILE A 498 5.43 -0.77 5.34
C ILE A 498 4.06 -0.81 4.64
N GLN A 499 3.97 -1.60 3.57
CA GLN A 499 2.72 -1.91 2.91
C GLN A 499 2.12 -3.17 3.54
N SER A 500 1.00 -3.02 4.26
CA SER A 500 0.48 -4.08 5.13
C SER A 500 -0.95 -4.54 4.85
N VAL A 501 -1.74 -3.72 4.15
CA VAL A 501 -3.17 -3.96 3.94
C VAL A 501 -3.48 -3.82 2.46
N ASN A 502 -4.34 -4.71 1.95
CA ASN A 502 -4.88 -4.65 0.59
C ASN A 502 -5.46 -3.26 0.31
N LEU A 503 -5.07 -2.67 -0.82
CA LEU A 503 -5.57 -1.37 -1.25
C LEU A 503 -7.07 -1.46 -1.55
N GLU A 504 -7.88 -0.83 -0.71
CA GLU A 504 -9.31 -0.67 -0.90
C GLU A 504 -9.65 0.80 -0.74
N PRO A 505 -9.58 1.60 -1.82
CA PRO A 505 -9.73 3.05 -1.76
C PRO A 505 -10.93 3.55 -0.94
N PRO A 506 -12.14 2.96 -1.05
CA PRO A 506 -13.28 3.41 -0.26
C PRO A 506 -13.18 3.12 1.25
N VAL A 507 -12.35 2.17 1.68
CA VAL A 507 -12.37 1.60 3.05
C VAL A 507 -11.08 1.90 3.82
N ASN A 508 -9.92 1.74 3.18
CA ASN A 508 -8.62 1.81 3.83
C ASN A 508 -7.52 2.44 2.94
N GLY A 509 -7.88 2.89 1.74
CA GLY A 509 -6.92 3.40 0.78
C GLY A 509 -6.45 4.76 1.21
N PHE A 510 -5.27 4.78 1.79
CA PHE A 510 -4.47 5.98 1.90
C PHE A 510 -4.00 6.34 0.49
N LEU A 511 -4.58 7.39 -0.08
CA LEU A 511 -4.14 7.94 -1.35
C LEU A 511 -3.52 9.31 -1.09
N PRO A 512 -2.31 9.58 -1.60
CA PRO A 512 -1.83 10.94 -1.75
C PRO A 512 -2.89 11.80 -2.46
N GLY A 513 -3.14 13.05 -2.01
CA GLY A 513 -4.29 13.81 -2.50
C GLY A 513 -5.51 13.80 -1.58
N PHE A 514 -5.56 12.87 -0.62
CA PHE A 514 -6.77 12.57 0.13
C PHE A 514 -6.51 12.62 1.63
N LEU A 515 -7.13 13.59 2.32
CA LEU A 515 -6.96 13.80 3.76
C LEU A 515 -8.31 13.81 4.47
N MET A 516 -8.40 13.08 5.57
CA MET A 516 -9.58 13.11 6.42
C MET A 516 -9.61 14.42 7.20
N LYS A 517 -10.80 15.02 7.34
CA LYS A 517 -10.95 16.28 8.07
C LYS A 517 -10.48 16.09 9.52
N PRO A 518 -9.55 16.92 10.04
CA PRO A 518 -8.97 16.71 11.38
C PRO A 518 -10.01 16.64 12.50
N LYS A 519 -11.02 17.52 12.46
CA LYS A 519 -12.13 17.54 13.42
C LYS A 519 -12.93 16.24 13.43
N VAL A 520 -13.17 15.68 12.24
CA VAL A 520 -13.90 14.42 12.07
C VAL A 520 -13.07 13.26 12.61
N ASN A 521 -11.75 13.26 12.37
CA ASN A 521 -10.83 12.26 12.93
C ASN A 521 -10.85 12.24 14.46
N GLU A 522 -10.83 13.42 15.08
CA GLU A 522 -10.92 13.54 16.54
C GLU A 522 -12.26 13.03 17.07
N GLN A 523 -13.37 13.32 16.38
CA GLN A 523 -14.70 12.83 16.76
C GLN A 523 -14.81 11.32 16.64
N LEU A 524 -14.39 10.73 15.51
CA LEU A 524 -14.42 9.29 15.28
C LEU A 524 -13.60 8.52 16.31
N ARG A 525 -12.44 9.07 16.71
CA ARG A 525 -11.61 8.50 17.78
C ARG A 525 -12.29 8.52 19.15
N ARG A 526 -13.16 9.49 19.42
CA ARG A 526 -13.91 9.56 20.69
C ARG A 526 -15.03 8.52 20.78
N TYR A 527 -15.60 8.13 19.64
CA TYR A 527 -16.72 7.19 19.61
C TYR A 527 -16.30 5.72 19.84
N ASP A 528 -15.00 5.40 19.80
CA ASP A 528 -14.45 4.04 19.99
C ASP A 528 -15.12 2.93 19.14
N VAL A 529 -15.71 3.31 18.00
CA VAL A 529 -16.39 2.39 17.09
C VAL A 529 -15.35 1.70 16.19
N ALA A 530 -15.58 0.41 15.88
CA ALA A 530 -14.74 -0.34 14.95
C ALA A 530 -14.67 0.31 13.54
N TYR A 531 -13.47 0.30 12.94
CA TYR A 531 -13.17 1.04 11.72
C TYR A 531 -13.93 0.56 10.47
N ASP A 532 -14.38 -0.70 10.44
CA ASP A 532 -15.18 -1.28 9.36
C ASP A 532 -16.55 -0.60 9.23
N LYS A 533 -17.02 0.01 10.31
CA LYS A 533 -18.24 0.83 10.34
C LYS A 533 -17.99 2.25 9.86
N TRP A 534 -16.81 2.84 10.10
CA TRP A 534 -16.50 4.23 9.71
C TRP A 534 -16.65 4.44 8.19
N ALA A 535 -16.29 3.45 7.39
CA ALA A 535 -16.36 3.52 5.93
C ALA A 535 -17.79 3.50 5.36
N ARG A 536 -18.81 3.20 6.17
CA ARG A 536 -20.21 3.03 5.72
C ARG A 536 -21.15 4.13 6.19
N VAL A 537 -20.63 5.14 6.88
CA VAL A 537 -21.45 6.11 7.60
C VAL A 537 -21.71 7.33 6.72
N ASP A 538 -22.99 7.66 6.58
CA ASP A 538 -23.46 8.81 5.82
C ASP A 538 -23.55 10.09 6.69
N ASN A 539 -23.91 9.96 7.97
CA ASN A 539 -23.93 11.05 8.94
C ASN A 539 -23.21 10.67 10.24
N LEU A 540 -22.41 11.60 10.78
CA LEU A 540 -21.72 11.44 12.06
C LEU A 540 -22.68 11.23 13.24
N ASP A 541 -23.92 11.73 13.15
CA ASP A 541 -24.93 11.52 14.18
C ASP A 541 -25.35 10.05 14.31
N ASP A 542 -25.35 9.28 13.20
CA ASP A 542 -25.68 7.85 13.20
C ASP A 542 -24.61 7.06 13.99
N LEU A 543 -23.33 7.44 13.83
CA LEU A 543 -22.23 6.86 14.61
C LEU A 543 -22.30 7.21 16.09
N LYS A 544 -22.75 8.42 16.42
CA LYS A 544 -22.92 8.84 17.81
C LYS A 544 -24.00 8.02 18.51
N GLN A 545 -25.13 7.78 17.83
CA GLN A 545 -26.19 6.92 18.34
C GLN A 545 -25.72 5.48 18.53
N GLU A 546 -24.99 4.90 17.57
CA GLU A 546 -24.45 3.54 17.72
C GLU A 546 -23.41 3.43 18.84
N ALA A 547 -22.57 4.45 19.04
CA ALA A 547 -21.62 4.48 20.14
C ALA A 547 -22.33 4.52 21.51
N GLU A 548 -23.37 5.35 21.62
CA GLU A 548 -24.23 5.43 22.82
C GLU A 548 -24.97 4.10 23.08
N GLU A 549 -25.47 3.41 22.05
CA GLU A 549 -26.10 2.07 22.19
C GLU A 549 -25.10 0.99 22.65
N MET A 550 -23.85 1.03 22.17
CA MET A 550 -22.80 0.10 22.61
C MET A 550 -22.33 0.36 24.04
N GLU A 551 -22.32 1.61 24.51
CA GLU A 551 -22.06 1.94 25.91
C GLU A 551 -23.15 1.37 26.83
N ILE A 552 -24.43 1.47 26.45
CA ILE A 552 -25.57 0.94 27.21
C ILE A 552 -25.54 -0.60 27.32
N ASP A 553 -25.16 -1.31 26.26
CA ASP A 553 -25.05 -2.78 26.26
C ASP A 553 -23.89 -3.29 27.14
N SER A 554 -22.85 -2.46 27.34
CA SER A 554 -21.68 -2.81 28.17
C SER A 554 -21.95 -2.75 29.67
N GLU A 555 -22.93 -1.95 30.12
CA GLU A 555 -23.33 -1.87 31.53
C GLU A 555 -24.11 -3.13 32.01
N GLY A 556 -24.53 -4.01 31.09
CA GLY A 556 -25.31 -5.21 31.40
C GLY A 556 -24.57 -6.54 31.41
N LYS A 557 -23.35 -6.63 30.85
CA LYS A 557 -22.59 -7.90 30.75
C LYS A 557 -21.07 -7.67 30.80
N GLU A 558 -20.43 -8.16 31.87
CA GLU A 558 -19.00 -8.48 31.88
C GLU A 558 -18.72 -9.62 30.87
N SER A 559 -18.59 -9.26 29.59
CA SER A 559 -18.24 -10.20 28.53
C SER A 559 -16.79 -9.96 28.10
N LYS A 560 -15.94 -10.90 28.52
CA LYS A 560 -14.59 -11.13 28.01
C LYS A 560 -14.66 -11.48 26.50
N ASN A 561 -14.75 -10.48 25.64
CA ASN A 561 -14.33 -10.61 24.24
C ASN A 561 -13.07 -9.78 24.04
N ASN A 562 -11.94 -10.41 24.38
CA ASN A 562 -10.58 -9.88 24.25
C ASN A 562 -10.11 -9.92 22.78
N THR A 563 -10.95 -9.49 21.85
CA THR A 563 -10.54 -9.03 20.52
C THR A 563 -10.66 -7.53 20.53
N GLY A 564 -9.74 -6.86 21.24
CA GLY A 564 -9.59 -5.42 21.21
C GLY A 564 -9.34 -4.98 19.77
N SER A 565 -10.40 -4.65 19.04
CA SER A 565 -10.31 -3.95 17.77
C SER A 565 -9.89 -2.54 18.14
N CYS A 566 -8.57 -2.29 18.17
CA CYS A 566 -8.05 -0.96 18.44
C CYS A 566 -8.71 0.02 17.45
N CYS A 567 -9.38 1.05 17.97
CA CYS A 567 -9.90 2.13 17.17
C CYS A 567 -8.71 2.89 16.55
N TYR A 568 -8.50 2.72 15.24
CA TYR A 568 -7.51 3.48 14.49
C TYR A 568 -8.11 3.92 13.18
N ASN A 569 -7.56 4.99 12.62
CA ASN A 569 -8.02 5.50 11.34
C ASN A 569 -7.46 4.62 10.21
N PRO A 570 -8.27 3.85 9.48
CA PRO A 570 -7.77 2.91 8.48
C PRO A 570 -7.22 3.62 7.23
N TRP A 571 -7.59 4.89 7.01
CA TRP A 571 -7.06 5.69 5.92
C TRP A 571 -5.69 6.25 6.26
N SER A 572 -5.47 6.84 7.44
CA SER A 572 -4.16 7.45 7.77
C SER A 572 -3.23 6.54 8.56
N GLN A 573 -3.70 5.39 9.03
CA GLN A 573 -2.96 4.49 9.92
C GLN A 573 -3.11 3.03 9.51
N HIS A 574 -2.22 2.19 10.01
CA HIS A 574 -2.30 0.74 9.91
C HIS A 574 -1.88 0.07 11.22
N MET A 575 -2.30 -1.18 11.39
CA MET A 575 -1.92 -1.98 12.56
C MET A 575 -0.92 -3.07 12.17
N LEU A 576 0.29 -2.96 12.68
CA LEU A 576 1.39 -3.89 12.42
C LEU A 576 1.69 -4.73 13.66
N SER A 577 2.07 -5.99 13.45
CA SER A 577 2.64 -6.79 14.54
C SER A 577 4.12 -6.47 14.70
N ASP A 578 4.63 -6.51 15.93
CA ASP A 578 6.05 -6.25 16.19
C ASP A 578 6.93 -7.25 15.41
N LYS A 579 6.48 -8.51 15.29
CA LYS A 579 7.18 -9.50 14.45
C LYS A 579 7.22 -9.09 12.98
N SER A 580 6.11 -8.64 12.39
CA SER A 580 6.09 -8.23 10.97
C SER A 580 7.07 -7.08 10.67
N ILE A 581 7.28 -6.19 11.64
CA ILE A 581 8.26 -5.10 11.52
C ILE A 581 9.69 -5.68 11.54
N ALA A 582 9.98 -6.62 12.44
CA ALA A 582 11.26 -7.33 12.46
C ALA A 582 11.51 -8.13 11.17
N ASP A 583 10.51 -8.86 10.68
CA ASP A 583 10.57 -9.62 9.42
C ASP A 583 10.89 -8.67 8.23
N SER A 584 10.38 -7.43 8.26
CA SER A 584 10.70 -6.41 7.24
C SER A 584 12.16 -5.94 7.32
N VAL A 585 12.76 -5.88 8.52
CA VAL A 585 14.19 -5.58 8.69
C VAL A 585 15.04 -6.71 8.11
N GLU A 586 14.70 -7.96 8.41
CA GLU A 586 15.36 -9.14 7.83
C GLU A 586 15.25 -9.09 6.30
N ALA A 587 14.07 -8.80 5.77
CA ALA A 587 13.89 -8.65 4.33
C ALA A 587 14.71 -7.50 3.72
N LEU A 588 14.85 -6.37 4.42
CA LEU A 588 15.71 -5.27 3.97
C LEU A 588 17.18 -5.72 3.90
N ILE A 589 17.68 -6.43 4.91
CA ILE A 589 19.03 -7.04 4.88
C ILE A 589 19.19 -7.94 3.65
N GLY A 590 18.19 -8.80 3.38
CA GLY A 590 18.15 -9.64 2.19
C GLY A 590 18.18 -8.85 0.88
N ALA A 591 17.48 -7.72 0.81
CA ALA A 591 17.48 -6.84 -0.35
C ALA A 591 18.86 -6.19 -0.60
N TYR A 592 19.51 -5.67 0.44
CA TYR A 592 20.88 -5.14 0.36
C TYR A 592 21.90 -6.22 -0.06
N LEU A 593 21.77 -7.42 0.50
CA LEU A 593 22.63 -8.54 0.17
C LEU A 593 22.51 -8.96 -1.31
N LEU A 594 21.27 -9.08 -1.82
CA LEU A 594 21.06 -9.49 -3.22
C LEU A 594 21.45 -8.43 -4.24
N THR A 595 21.40 -7.15 -3.88
CA THR A 595 21.70 -6.05 -4.81
C THR A 595 23.17 -5.68 -4.77
N GLY A 596 23.68 -5.33 -3.60
CA GLY A 596 25.03 -4.79 -3.38
C GLY A 596 26.01 -5.73 -2.67
N GLY A 597 25.62 -6.99 -2.41
CA GLY A 597 26.51 -7.99 -1.82
C GLY A 597 26.70 -7.84 -0.31
N THR A 598 27.70 -8.55 0.22
CA THR A 598 28.00 -8.64 1.66
C THR A 598 28.32 -7.26 2.27
N ASP A 599 29.12 -6.45 1.58
CA ASP A 599 29.53 -5.13 2.06
C ASP A 599 28.33 -4.18 2.20
N ALA A 600 27.41 -4.19 1.23
CA ALA A 600 26.19 -3.37 1.29
C ALA A 600 25.28 -3.78 2.45
N ALA A 601 25.13 -5.10 2.69
CA ALA A 601 24.35 -5.61 3.81
C ALA A 601 24.96 -5.26 5.17
N ILE A 602 26.29 -5.37 5.32
CA ILE A 602 27.00 -4.97 6.55
C ILE A 602 26.86 -3.46 6.80
N ASN A 603 27.04 -2.64 5.76
CA ASN A 603 26.85 -1.20 5.87
C ASN A 603 25.43 -0.84 6.33
N PHE A 604 24.41 -1.54 5.79
CA PHE A 604 23.04 -1.39 6.24
C PHE A 604 22.86 -1.74 7.73
N LEU A 605 23.43 -2.85 8.20
CA LEU A 605 23.37 -3.25 9.62
C LEU A 605 23.97 -2.17 10.55
N HIS A 606 25.16 -1.68 10.22
CA HIS A 606 25.79 -0.59 10.99
C HIS A 606 24.91 0.66 11.07
N LYS A 607 24.27 1.04 9.95
CA LYS A 607 23.39 2.22 9.88
C LYS A 607 22.06 2.01 10.59
N LEU A 608 21.55 0.78 10.60
CA LEU A 608 20.41 0.39 11.41
C LEU A 608 20.72 0.51 12.91
N GLY A 609 21.99 0.31 13.29
CA GLY A 609 22.50 0.40 14.66
C GLY A 609 22.91 -0.96 15.24
N LEU A 610 23.27 -1.92 14.38
CA LEU A 610 23.61 -3.31 14.74
C LEU A 610 25.06 -3.68 14.39
#